data_AF-A0A933BB98-F1
#
_entry.id   AF-A0A933BB98-F1
#
_cell.length_a   1.000
_cell.length_b   1.000
_cell.length_c   1.000
_cell.angle_alpha   90.00
_cell.angle_beta   90.00
_cell.angle_gamma   90.00
#
_symmetry.space_group_name_H-M   'P 1'
#
loop_
_entity.id
_entity.type
_entity.pdbx_description
1 polymer ?
#
loop_
_entity_poly.entity_id
_entity_poly.type
_entity_poly.pdbx_seq_one_letter_code
_entity_poly.pdbx_strand_id
1 'polypeptide(L)' 'MDIKTLAQYLGMGRSKIYALIRQKKVPASRIGRQYRFSKPLVDAWLRERLIMRPEDQQIPLFKNPK' A
#
# COMPACT_ATOMS: atom_id res chain seq x y z
N MET A 1 0.04 1.59 -13.14
CA MET A 1 1.27 2.04 -12.45
C MET A 1 2.02 0.86 -11.86
N ASP A 2 3.33 1.02 -11.61
CA ASP A 2 4.16 0.01 -10.95
C ASP A 2 4.18 0.21 -9.42
N ILE A 3 4.89 -0.68 -8.71
CA ILE A 3 4.98 -0.63 -7.24
C ILE A 3 5.75 0.57 -6.70
N LYS A 4 6.74 1.10 -7.45
CA LYS A 4 7.50 2.28 -7.04
C LYS A 4 6.62 3.53 -7.11
N THR A 5 5.88 3.69 -8.21
CA THR A 5 4.90 4.76 -8.37
C THR A 5 3.81 4.66 -7.30
N LEU A 6 3.29 3.45 -7.03
CA LEU A 6 2.28 3.28 -5.98
C LEU A 6 2.83 3.61 -4.60
N ALA A 7 4.08 3.22 -4.29
CA ALA A 7 4.75 3.56 -3.03
C ALA A 7 4.84 5.07 -2.83
N GLN A 8 5.23 5.80 -3.86
CA GLN A 8 5.25 7.26 -3.82
C GLN A 8 3.85 7.84 -3.70
N TYR A 9 2.88 7.32 -4.47
CA TYR A 9 1.50 7.79 -4.46
C TYR A 9 0.82 7.64 -3.09
N LEU A 10 1.06 6.52 -2.40
CA LEU A 10 0.48 6.23 -1.09
C LEU A 10 1.34 6.74 0.08
N GLY A 11 2.52 7.30 -0.17
CA GLY A 11 3.49 7.62 0.89
C GLY A 11 3.92 6.40 1.72
N MET A 12 3.89 5.20 1.13
CA MET A 12 4.05 3.94 1.83
C MET A 12 5.27 3.15 1.34
N GLY A 13 6.02 2.55 2.26
CA GLY A 13 7.15 1.68 1.91
C GLY A 13 6.73 0.46 1.07
N ARG A 14 7.55 0.10 0.08
CA ARG A 14 7.33 -1.05 -0.82
C ARG A 14 7.04 -2.35 -0.07
N SER A 15 7.74 -2.61 1.05
CA SER A 15 7.54 -3.80 1.88
C SER A 15 6.12 -3.89 2.44
N LYS A 16 5.55 -2.76 2.88
CA LYS A 16 4.17 -2.71 3.37
C LYS A 16 3.18 -2.95 2.22
N ILE A 17 3.44 -2.40 1.04
CA ILE A 17 2.63 -2.67 -0.15
C ILE A 17 2.68 -4.16 -0.52
N TYR A 18 3.85 -4.80 -0.51
CA TYR A 18 3.95 -6.25 -0.73
C TYR A 18 3.16 -7.05 0.32
N ALA A 19 3.18 -6.63 1.59
CA ALA A 19 2.37 -7.25 2.63
C ALA A 19 0.86 -7.09 2.33
N LEU A 20 0.41 -5.91 1.88
CA LEU A 20 -0.97 -5.67 1.47
C LEU A 20 -1.38 -6.55 0.28
N ILE A 21 -0.50 -6.72 -0.71
CA ILE A 21 -0.75 -7.63 -1.85
C ILE A 21 -0.93 -9.07 -1.37
N ARG A 22 -0.02 -9.56 -0.51
CA ARG A 22 -0.11 -10.92 0.07
C ARG A 22 -1.40 -11.11 0.87
N GLN A 23 -1.85 -10.07 1.57
CA GLN A 23 -3.09 -10.07 2.34
C GLN A 23 -4.35 -9.82 1.47
N LYS A 24 -4.21 -9.65 0.14
CA LYS A 24 -5.29 -9.26 -0.78
C LYS A 24 -6.03 -7.99 -0.34
N LYS A 25 -5.32 -7.09 0.34
CA LYS A 25 -5.84 -5.86 0.95
C LYS A 25 -5.64 -4.62 0.08
N VAL A 26 -5.09 -4.76 -1.12
CA VAL A 26 -4.89 -3.70 -2.13
C VAL A 26 -5.18 -4.29 -3.52
N PRO A 27 -5.87 -3.56 -4.42
CA PRO A 27 -6.14 -4.03 -5.77
C PRO A 27 -4.84 -4.09 -6.58
N ALA A 28 -4.39 -5.31 -6.89
CA ALA A 28 -3.16 -5.56 -7.63
C ALA A 28 -3.37 -6.66 -8.67
N SER A 29 -2.85 -6.44 -9.88
CA SER A 29 -2.85 -7.42 -10.97
C SER A 29 -1.43 -7.91 -11.21
N ARG A 30 -1.24 -9.22 -11.27
CA ARG A 30 0.06 -9.80 -11.62
C ARG A 30 0.17 -9.91 -13.14
N ILE A 31 1.10 -9.18 -13.73
CA ILE A 31 1.39 -9.22 -15.17
C ILE A 31 2.82 -9.73 -15.32
N GLY A 32 2.95 -11.00 -15.72
CA GLY A 32 4.22 -11.72 -15.73
C GLY A 32 4.86 -11.79 -14.34
N ARG A 33 6.05 -11.18 -14.22
CA ARG A 33 6.82 -11.12 -12.96
C ARG A 33 6.58 -9.85 -12.14
N GLN A 34 5.73 -8.93 -12.63
CA GLN A 34 5.52 -7.64 -12.00
C GLN A 34 4.08 -7.48 -11.51
N TYR A 35 3.91 -6.71 -10.45
CA TYR A 35 2.59 -6.23 -10.04
C TYR A 35 2.29 -4.90 -10.75
N ARG A 36 1.03 -4.78 -11.15
CA ARG A 36 0.46 -3.60 -11.77
C ARG A 36 -0.77 -3.16 -11.00
N PHE A 37 -0.92 -1.85 -10.89
CA PHE A 37 -1.99 -1.22 -10.14
C PHE A 37 -2.73 -0.26 -11.06
N SER A 38 -4.06 -0.34 -11.04
CA SER A 38 -4.93 0.59 -11.75
C SER A 38 -5.22 1.78 -10.85
N LYS A 39 -4.92 3.00 -11.30
CA LYS A 39 -5.13 4.21 -10.49
C LYS A 39 -6.60 4.36 -10.04
N PRO A 40 -7.60 4.25 -10.93
CA PRO A 40 -9.00 4.35 -10.53
C PRO A 40 -9.40 3.35 -9.42
N LEU A 41 -8.89 2.11 -9.49
CA LEU A 41 -9.18 1.09 -8.49
C LEU A 41 -8.47 1.36 -7.16
N VAL A 42 -7.22 1.81 -7.20
CA VAL A 42 -6.48 2.22 -6.00
C VAL A 42 -7.16 3.41 -5.34
N ASP A 43 -7.61 4.39 -6.12
CA ASP A 43 -8.30 5.57 -5.60
C ASP A 43 -9.64 5.19 -4.95
N ALA A 44 -10.41 4.27 -5.58
CA ALA A 44 -11.65 3.74 -5.01
C ALA A 44 -11.40 2.98 -3.70
N TRP A 45 -10.41 2.09 -3.70
CA TRP A 45 -9.97 1.37 -2.51
C TRP A 45 -9.55 2.31 -1.37
N LEU A 46 -8.81 3.38 -1.69
CA LEU A 46 -8.38 4.35 -0.69
C LEU A 46 -9.59 5.07 -0.08
N ARG A 47 -10.57 5.46 -0.90
CA ARG A 47 -11.82 6.09 -0.43
C ARG A 47 -12.57 5.17 0.53
N GLU A 48 -12.74 3.89 0.20
CA GLU A 48 -13.39 2.91 1.08
C GLU A 48 -12.63 2.75 2.41
N ARG A 49 -11.29 2.76 2.38
CA ARG A 49 -10.45 2.63 3.57
C ARG A 49 -10.48 3.85 4.48
N LEU A 50 -10.49 5.06 3.92
CA LEU A 50 -10.58 6.31 4.67
C LEU A 50 -11.90 6.42 5.44
N ILE A 51 -12.97 5.84 4.90
CA ILE A 51 -14.29 5.79 5.56
C ILE A 51 -14.27 4.79 6.73
N MET A 52 -13.36 3.80 6.74
CA MET A 52 -13.45 2.67 7.68
C MET A 52 -12.50 2.67 8.89
N ARG A 53 -11.36 3.37 8.99
CA ARG A 53 -10.56 3.45 10.26
C ARG A 53 -9.58 4.63 10.36
N PRO A 54 -9.51 5.34 11.51
CA PRO A 54 -8.42 6.26 11.86
C PRO A 54 -7.26 5.68 12.70
N GLU A 55 -7.09 4.35 12.88
CA GLU A 55 -6.34 3.86 14.07
C GLU A 55 -5.01 3.10 13.81
N ASP A 56 -4.62 2.81 12.56
CA ASP A 56 -3.64 1.73 12.31
C ASP A 56 -2.19 2.16 11.97
N GLN A 57 -1.73 3.38 12.27
CA GLN A 57 -0.31 3.74 12.11
C GLN A 57 0.24 4.75 13.14
N GLN A 58 0.27 4.40 14.42
CA GLN A 58 1.43 4.75 15.23
C GLN A 58 2.54 3.74 14.92
N ILE A 59 3.45 4.11 14.01
CA ILE A 59 4.77 3.47 13.96
C ILE A 59 5.47 3.97 15.22
N PRO A 60 5.96 3.14 16.16
CA PRO A 60 6.88 3.62 17.19
C PRO A 60 8.11 4.16 16.47
N LEU A 61 8.14 5.47 16.32
CA LEU A 61 9.25 6.25 15.82
C LEU A 61 10.41 5.98 16.79
N PHE A 62 11.53 5.49 16.26
CA PHE A 62 12.82 5.26 16.93
C PHE A 62 12.90 4.01 17.83
N LYS A 63 13.48 2.93 17.27
CA LYS A 63 14.32 2.02 18.07
C LYS A 63 15.77 2.48 17.87
N ASN A 64 16.27 3.23 18.85
CA ASN A 64 17.67 3.67 18.94
C ASN A 64 18.62 2.47 18.78
N PRO A 65 19.69 2.58 17.97
CA PRO A 65 20.82 1.67 18.13
C PRO A 65 21.49 1.99 19.48
N LYS A 66 21.72 0.93 20.27
CA LYS A 66 22.59 0.97 21.44
C LYS A 66 23.98 0.55 21.01
#